data_AF-A0A5E8HD48-F1
#
_entry.id   AF-A0A5E8HD48-F1
#
_cell.length_a   1.000
_cell.length_b   1.000
_cell.length_c   1.000
_cell.angle_alpha   90.00
_cell.angle_beta   90.00
_cell.angle_gamma   90.00
#
_symmetry.space_group_name_H-M   'P 1'
#
loop_
_entity.id
_entity.type
_entity.pdbx_description
1 polymer ?
#
loop_
_entity_poly.entity_id
_entity_poly.type
_entity_poly.pdbx_seq_one_letter_code
_entity_poly.pdbx_strand_id
1 'polypeptide(L)'
;MNDPEDQAWLKEMVTSLLENMATRVENLDRLMQTKDPKDLQSELHQIKGVAALSEVVVKAESLVKEGNVESSIIEGKKIPAIWESTKQELEKKFSS
;
A
#
# COMPACT_ATOMS: atom_id res chain seq x y z
N MET A 1 -7.11 -7.58 -27.44
CA MET A 1 -6.87 -7.21 -26.03
C MET A 1 -7.70 -5.97 -25.67
N ASN A 2 -9.00 -5.99 -26.00
CA ASN A 2 -9.98 -4.91 -25.77
C ASN A 2 -11.38 -5.55 -25.75
N ASP A 3 -11.53 -6.66 -25.01
CA ASP A 3 -12.86 -7.18 -24.73
C ASP A 3 -13.52 -6.25 -23.69
N PRO A 4 -14.75 -5.75 -23.93
CA PRO A 4 -15.48 -5.00 -22.90
C PRO A 4 -15.60 -5.74 -21.57
N GLU A 5 -15.64 -7.07 -21.57
CA GLU A 5 -15.69 -7.89 -20.34
C GLU A 5 -14.36 -7.84 -19.58
N ASP A 6 -13.22 -7.93 -20.29
CA ASP A 6 -11.89 -7.77 -19.70
C ASP A 6 -11.71 -6.38 -19.06
N GLN A 7 -12.26 -5.34 -19.71
CA GLN A 7 -12.19 -3.96 -19.22
C GLN A 7 -13.06 -3.74 -17.97
N ALA A 8 -14.28 -4.31 -17.96
CA ALA A 8 -15.16 -4.25 -16.81
C ALA A 8 -14.55 -4.98 -15.60
N TRP A 9 -14.03 -6.19 -15.82
CA TRP A 9 -13.34 -6.96 -14.79
C TRP A 9 -12.12 -6.20 -14.21
N LEU A 10 -11.31 -5.61 -15.08
CA LEU A 10 -10.13 -4.84 -14.66
C LEU A 10 -10.53 -3.61 -13.82
N LYS A 11 -11.64 -2.95 -14.16
CA LYS A 11 -12.17 -1.80 -13.41
C LYS A 11 -12.65 -2.22 -12.01
N GLU A 12 -13.30 -3.37 -11.87
CA GLU A 12 -13.72 -3.91 -10.57
C GLU A 12 -12.51 -4.28 -9.70
N MET A 13 -11.48 -4.89 -10.29
CA MET A 13 -10.22 -5.17 -9.60
C MET A 13 -9.54 -3.89 -9.08
N VAL A 14 -9.45 -2.87 -9.92
CA VAL A 14 -8.85 -1.58 -9.54
C VAL A 14 -9.66 -0.94 -8.42
N THR A 15 -10.99 -0.97 -8.50
CA THR A 15 -11.87 -0.45 -7.44
C THR A 15 -11.61 -1.14 -6.11
N SER A 16 -11.57 -2.48 -6.11
CA SER A 16 -11.29 -3.28 -4.92
C SER A 16 -9.90 -2.99 -4.34
N LEU A 17 -8.89 -2.78 -5.20
CA LEU A 17 -7.54 -2.40 -4.79
C LEU A 17 -7.54 -1.02 -4.10
N LEU A 18 -8.21 -0.04 -4.68
CA LEU A 18 -8.29 1.33 -4.14
C LEU A 18 -8.92 1.35 -2.75
N GLU A 19 -10.04 0.65 -2.57
CA GLU A 19 -10.74 0.53 -1.28
C GLU A 19 -9.89 -0.17 -0.22
N ASN A 20 -9.26 -1.28 -0.60
CA ASN A 20 -8.39 -2.03 0.31
C ASN A 20 -7.23 -1.14 0.78
N MET A 21 -6.54 -0.51 -0.16
CA MET A 21 -5.37 0.31 0.13
C MET A 21 -5.69 1.58 0.93
N ALA A 22 -6.86 2.19 0.74
CA ALA A 22 -7.31 3.28 1.60
C ALA A 22 -7.33 2.85 3.08
N THR A 23 -7.92 1.67 3.35
CA THR A 23 -7.93 1.08 4.70
C THR A 23 -6.51 0.80 5.22
N ARG A 24 -5.63 0.27 4.36
CA ARG A 24 -4.26 -0.07 4.76
C ARG A 24 -3.42 1.15 5.11
N VAL A 25 -3.55 2.23 4.35
CA VAL A 25 -2.82 3.48 4.61
C VAL A 25 -3.26 4.12 5.92
N GLU A 26 -4.56 4.12 6.21
CA GLU A 26 -5.09 4.60 7.50
C GLU A 26 -4.60 3.75 8.68
N ASN A 27 -4.63 2.43 8.55
CA ASN A 27 -4.10 1.53 9.58
C ASN A 27 -2.60 1.75 9.81
N LEU A 28 -1.83 1.88 8.73
CA LEU A 28 -0.39 2.09 8.79
C LEU A 28 -0.05 3.37 9.57
N ASP A 29 -0.76 4.48 9.32
CA ASP A 29 -0.55 5.72 10.07
C ASP A 29 -0.76 5.54 11.57
N ARG A 30 -1.87 4.90 11.96
CA ARG A 30 -2.15 4.57 13.36
C ARG A 30 -1.07 3.68 13.97
N LEU A 31 -0.64 2.63 13.25
CA LEU A 31 0.33 1.65 13.75
C LEU A 31 1.74 2.24 13.88
N MET A 32 2.11 3.19 13.02
CA MET A 32 3.36 3.95 13.17
C MET A 32 3.38 4.81 14.44
N GLN A 33 2.22 5.21 14.96
CA GLN A 33 2.11 5.95 16.23
C GLN A 33 2.19 5.05 17.45
N THR A 34 1.58 3.85 17.39
CA THR A 34 1.62 2.88 18.50
C THR A 34 2.98 2.21 18.66
N LYS A 35 3.77 2.15 17.58
CA LYS A 35 5.10 1.51 17.53
C LYS A 35 5.08 0.03 17.92
N ASP A 36 3.94 -0.65 17.77
CA ASP A 36 3.87 -2.10 17.95
C ASP A 36 4.53 -2.80 16.75
N PRO A 37 5.64 -3.54 16.94
CA PRO A 37 6.37 -4.13 15.83
C PRO A 37 5.59 -5.24 15.12
N LYS A 38 4.79 -6.01 15.85
CA LYS A 38 4.07 -7.17 15.30
C LYS A 38 2.96 -6.69 14.37
N ASP A 39 2.18 -5.72 14.84
CA ASP A 39 1.08 -5.18 14.06
C ASP A 39 1.60 -4.36 12.88
N LEU A 40 2.67 -3.57 13.07
CA LEU A 40 3.32 -2.84 11.98
C LEU A 40 3.86 -3.77 10.89
N GLN A 41 4.52 -4.86 11.27
CA GLN A 41 5.00 -5.87 10.32
C GLN A 41 3.83 -6.50 9.54
N SER A 42 2.74 -6.86 10.24
CA SER A 42 1.56 -7.46 9.62
C SER A 42 0.92 -6.54 8.59
N GLU A 43 0.76 -5.25 8.91
CA GLU A 43 0.18 -4.28 7.97
C GLU A 43 1.10 -4.05 6.76
N LEU A 44 2.41 -3.90 6.97
CA LEU A 44 3.39 -3.80 5.89
C LEU A 44 3.33 -5.02 4.97
N HIS A 45 3.20 -6.23 5.53
CA HIS A 45 3.08 -7.45 4.75
C HIS A 45 1.86 -7.43 3.81
N GLN A 46 0.73 -6.89 4.27
CA GLN A 46 -0.50 -6.78 3.46
C GLN A 46 -0.34 -5.78 2.31
N ILE A 47 0.42 -4.71 2.50
CA ILE A 47 0.62 -3.64 1.50
C ILE A 47 1.55 -4.09 0.35
N LYS A 48 2.41 -5.10 0.57
CA LYS A 48 3.42 -5.57 -0.41
C LYS A 48 2.89 -5.90 -1.80
N GLY A 49 1.60 -6.24 -1.91
CA GLY A 49 0.96 -6.61 -3.18
C GLY A 49 0.92 -5.48 -4.22
N VAL A 50 1.13 -4.23 -3.80
CA VAL A 50 1.17 -3.08 -4.72
C VAL A 50 2.58 -2.90 -5.25
N ALA A 51 2.78 -3.19 -6.55
CA ALA A 51 4.10 -3.15 -7.18
C ALA A 51 4.83 -1.80 -6.99
N ALA A 52 4.11 -0.68 -7.13
CA ALA A 52 4.66 0.67 -6.92
C ALA A 52 5.16 0.92 -5.49
N LEU A 53 4.64 0.18 -4.51
CA LEU A 53 5.02 0.27 -3.10
C LEU A 53 6.03 -0.82 -2.70
N SER A 54 6.35 -1.76 -3.59
CA SER A 54 7.06 -2.99 -3.22
C SER A 54 8.42 -2.71 -2.57
N GLU A 55 9.24 -1.83 -3.15
CA GLU A 55 10.57 -1.51 -2.61
C GLU A 55 10.50 -0.91 -1.20
N VAL A 56 9.69 0.13 -1.01
CA VAL A 56 9.57 0.84 0.27
C VAL A 56 8.96 -0.07 1.35
N VAL A 57 7.97 -0.90 0.99
CA VAL A 57 7.31 -1.81 1.94
C VAL A 57 8.22 -2.97 2.31
N VAL A 58 8.95 -3.55 1.35
CA VAL A 58 9.93 -4.62 1.62
C VAL A 58 11.01 -4.12 2.56
N LYS A 59 11.52 -2.91 2.32
CA LYS A 59 12.53 -2.29 3.17
C LYS A 59 12.00 -2.00 4.57
N ALA A 60 10.82 -1.37 4.69
CA ALA A 60 10.19 -1.11 5.98
C ALA A 60 9.96 -2.42 6.77
N GLU A 61 9.41 -3.46 6.14
CA GLU A 61 9.17 -4.74 6.82
C GLU A 61 10.47 -5.41 7.27
N SER A 62 11.55 -5.34 6.50
CA SER A 62 12.87 -5.84 6.91
C SER A 62 13.36 -5.13 8.16
N LEU A 63 13.25 -3.80 8.21
CA LEU A 63 13.65 -2.99 9.36
C LEU A 63 12.87 -3.37 10.63
N VAL A 64 11.56 -3.65 10.52
CA VAL A 64 10.79 -4.15 11.68
C VAL A 64 11.31 -5.51 12.15
N LYS A 65 11.56 -6.44 11.22
CA LYS A 65 12.09 -7.78 11.54
C LYS A 65 13.45 -7.75 12.20
N GLU A 66 14.27 -6.75 11.87
CA GLU A 66 15.58 -6.51 12.48
C GLU A 66 15.51 -5.79 13.84
N GLY A 67 14.31 -5.42 14.30
CA GLY A 67 14.11 -4.66 15.54
C GLY A 67 14.32 -3.14 15.39
N ASN A 68 14.60 -2.65 14.17
CA ASN A 68 14.78 -1.24 13.85
C ASN A 68 13.45 -0.51 13.59
N VAL A 69 12.56 -0.54 14.58
CA VAL A 69 11.18 -0.01 14.46
C VAL A 69 11.15 1.46 14.05
N GLU A 70 12.03 2.30 14.63
CA GLU A 70 12.07 3.73 14.31
C GLU A 70 12.46 3.97 12.84
N SER A 71 13.43 3.21 12.33
CA SER A 71 13.82 3.29 10.92
C SER A 71 12.71 2.78 9.99
N SER A 72 11.98 1.73 10.40
CA SER A 72 10.80 1.27 9.67
C SER A 72 9.72 2.34 9.60
N ILE A 73 9.49 3.09 10.68
CA ILE A 73 8.49 4.17 10.69
C ILE A 73 8.90 5.27 9.73
N ILE A 74 10.18 5.66 9.73
CA ILE A 74 10.71 6.67 8.79
C ILE A 74 10.52 6.22 7.34
N GLU A 75 10.82 4.96 7.03
CA GLU A 75 10.64 4.41 5.69
C GLU A 75 9.14 4.30 5.32
N GLY A 76 8.30 3.84 6.26
CA GLY A 76 6.86 3.67 6.10
C GLY A 76 6.12 4.98 5.84
N LYS A 77 6.60 6.12 6.35
CA LYS A 77 6.04 7.46 6.07
C LYS A 77 6.06 7.85 4.58
N LYS A 78 6.83 7.16 3.74
CA LYS A 78 6.84 7.40 2.28
C LYS A 78 5.67 6.70 1.57
N ILE A 79 5.11 5.65 2.18
CA ILE A 79 4.04 4.82 1.58
C ILE A 79 2.80 5.67 1.22
N PRO A 80 2.27 6.55 2.08
CA PRO A 80 1.09 7.36 1.74
C PRO A 80 1.30 8.25 0.51
N ALA A 81 2.48 8.88 0.37
CA ALA A 81 2.77 9.76 -0.75
C ALA A 81 2.87 9.00 -2.09
N ILE A 82 3.53 7.83 -2.08
CA ILE A 82 3.63 6.97 -3.27
C ILE A 82 2.26 6.39 -3.64
N TRP A 83 1.47 6.00 -2.64
CA TRP A 83 0.11 5.52 -2.84
C TRP A 83 -0.77 6.59 -3.48
N GLU A 84 -0.73 7.83 -2.99
CA GLU A 84 -1.54 8.91 -3.53
C GLU A 84 -1.23 9.18 -5.02
N SER A 85 0.06 9.18 -5.40
CA SER A 85 0.45 9.30 -6.81
C SER A 85 -0.06 8.11 -7.64
N THR A 86 0.07 6.89 -7.12
CA THR A 86 -0.39 5.66 -7.81
C THR A 86 -1.91 5.66 -7.99
N LYS A 87 -2.64 6.07 -6.95
CA LYS A 87 -4.10 6.21 -6.96
C LYS A 87 -4.56 7.17 -8.04
N GLN A 88 -3.97 8.36 -8.13
CA GLN A 88 -4.32 9.35 -9.15
C GLN A 88 -4.11 8.83 -10.57
N GLU A 89 -3.03 8.08 -10.81
CA GLU A 89 -2.79 7.44 -12.11
C GLU A 89 -3.83 6.37 -12.45
N LEU A 90 -4.20 5.53 -11.47
CA LEU A 90 -5.24 4.51 -11.62
C LEU A 90 -6.60 5.14 -11.88
N GLU A 91 -7.00 6.13 -11.07
CA GLU A 91 -8.25 6.86 -11.24
C GLU A 91 -8.31 7.52 -12.62
N LYS A 92 -7.24 8.18 -13.07
CA LYS A 92 -7.18 8.76 -14.42
C LYS A 92 -7.35 7.71 -15.52
N LYS A 93 -6.79 6.52 -15.34
CA LYS A 93 -6.81 5.45 -16.35
C LYS A 93 -8.12 4.68 -16.40
N PHE A 94 -8.86 4.61 -15.29
CA PHE A 94 -10.05 3.77 -15.13
C PHE A 94 -11.34 4.55 -14.81
N SER A 95 -11.30 5.88 -14.74
CA SER A 95 -12.49 6.75 -14.54
C SER A 95 -13.37 6.94 -15.78
N SER A 96 -13.01 6.33 -16.91
CA SER A 96 -13.85 6.32 -18.14
C SER A 96 -14.85 5.16 -18.13
#